data_AF-A0A940LBY5-F1
#
_entry.id   AF-A0A940LBY5-F1
#
_cell.length_a   1.000
_cell.length_b   1.000
_cell.length_c   1.000
_cell.angle_alpha   90.00
_cell.angle_beta   90.00
_cell.angle_gamma   90.00
#
_symmetry.space_group_name_H-M   'P 1'
#
loop_
_entity.id
_entity.type
_entity.pdbx_description
1 polymer ?
#
loop_
_entity_poly.entity_id
_entity_poly.type
_entity_poly.pdbx_seq_one_letter_code
_entity_poly.pdbx_strand_id
1 'polypeptide(L)'
;MTAIEEIELEMNSEWRKIARTPFMHKPIGLLEIVRAIDDLFCFYSYALPNNSKEKQEWYEYFKTHSNGFYEWFENFDYNDEIDQKPTIFFVSTAASKQWANYSLIQSGKLGFVYRFVQLAKQGIFNVERVDSQKFEFKYILTSTGAEFVESLYQKRHLTNLFETSFNERFKVLEAVVEQELPNRVSIWNHDFIKYESSSTIDEFYLLYGKALCNGFVGYDTFEDQSVFNGIPYGTIKQVISAFIGSTKKHFDFCQVALAKFGLKRLNQWNLYTTPFKRVELIELISKESNVNIEAVEWVIDLLTLNKSNISIHLGAPGSSLPPLFKLDKEWVLRSVAGSLSNPFTYLNRCLKSSYNNDYSKAVNLREERFRNEFNNLFDSNRILKCNKSVVLKSNGVILTDIDSMLYDTEDETLLLVQLKWMDDFGTSMKQRASMEKNFYEPATKWINKTDEWLECNAPIQLLKYFDEDCSSSKIKKVFRLVLGRHFAHFSDKKTDEKSLWCGWPQLVHIIQNKKSNQSLSEIVKEVQKESITQVNLTKLIPDTKYEVGKYIVTIKFK
;
A
#
# COMPACT_ATOMS: atom_id res chain seq x y z
N MET A 1 4.85 29.08 24.23
CA MET A 1 4.14 27.95 23.59
C MET A 1 3.76 28.38 22.19
N THR A 2 4.24 27.66 21.18
CA THR A 2 3.88 27.91 19.77
C THR A 2 2.44 27.47 19.50
N ALA A 3 1.83 27.94 18.41
CA ALA A 3 0.49 27.48 17.99
C ALA A 3 0.43 25.95 17.81
N ILE A 4 1.51 25.37 17.30
CA ILE A 4 1.65 23.91 17.13
C ILE A 4 1.66 23.19 18.48
N GLU A 5 2.46 23.65 19.44
CA GLU A 5 2.52 23.05 20.79
C GLU A 5 1.16 23.12 21.52
N GLU A 6 0.42 24.22 21.36
CA GLU A 6 -0.92 24.38 21.96
C GLU A 6 -1.92 23.37 21.39
N ILE A 7 -1.92 23.17 20.07
CA ILE A 7 -2.78 22.16 19.40
C ILE A 7 -2.39 20.75 19.85
N GLU A 8 -1.10 20.41 19.86
CA GLU A 8 -0.63 19.07 20.26
C GLU A 8 -1.02 18.72 21.70
N LEU A 9 -0.97 19.69 22.63
CA LEU A 9 -1.41 19.47 24.01
C LEU A 9 -2.91 19.18 24.10
N GLU A 10 -3.74 19.91 23.36
CA GLU A 10 -5.19 19.67 23.34
C GLU A 10 -5.51 18.32 22.70
N MET A 11 -4.83 17.96 21.60
CA MET A 11 -4.98 16.64 20.97
C MET A 11 -4.67 15.50 21.93
N ASN A 12 -3.57 15.61 22.67
CA ASN A 12 -3.20 14.64 23.72
C ASN A 12 -4.24 14.55 24.84
N SER A 13 -4.90 15.67 25.17
CA SER A 13 -6.01 15.68 26.13
C SER A 13 -7.22 14.92 25.57
N GLU A 14 -7.61 15.17 24.32
CA GLU A 14 -8.75 14.52 23.67
C GLU A 14 -8.53 13.02 23.48
N TRP A 15 -7.35 12.59 23.03
CA TRP A 15 -7.02 11.16 22.93
C TRP A 15 -7.19 10.43 24.27
N ARG A 16 -6.76 11.04 25.38
CA ARG A 16 -6.97 10.48 26.72
C ARG A 16 -8.44 10.40 27.12
N LYS A 17 -9.29 11.33 26.67
CA LYS A 17 -10.75 11.26 26.92
C LYS A 17 -11.38 10.09 26.18
N ILE A 18 -11.02 9.89 24.92
CA ILE A 18 -11.49 8.76 24.10
C ILE A 18 -11.09 7.44 24.76
N ALA A 19 -9.81 7.30 25.12
CA ALA A 19 -9.27 6.11 25.78
C ALA A 19 -9.96 5.77 27.10
N ARG A 20 -10.42 6.79 27.83
CA ARG A 20 -11.10 6.64 29.13
C ARG A 20 -12.59 6.39 29.04
N THR A 21 -13.18 6.34 27.84
CA THR A 21 -14.63 6.11 27.67
C THR A 21 -14.88 4.59 27.71
N PRO A 22 -15.11 3.98 28.89
CA PRO A 22 -15.12 2.53 29.03
C PRO A 22 -16.51 2.06 28.62
N PHE A 23 -16.62 1.41 27.47
CA PHE A 23 -17.91 0.87 27.05
C PHE A 23 -18.08 -0.59 27.48
N MET A 24 -17.03 -1.41 27.40
CA MET A 24 -17.07 -2.85 27.68
C MET A 24 -15.68 -3.41 28.06
N HIS A 25 -15.64 -4.70 28.40
CA HIS A 25 -14.40 -5.51 28.52
C HIS A 25 -13.53 -5.37 27.26
N LYS A 26 -12.20 -5.32 27.41
CA LYS A 26 -11.26 -4.95 26.33
C LYS A 26 -11.38 -5.79 25.04
N PRO A 27 -11.36 -7.14 25.08
CA PRO A 27 -11.61 -7.98 23.91
C PRO A 27 -12.91 -7.68 23.16
N ILE A 28 -13.97 -7.35 23.90
CA ILE A 28 -15.26 -7.01 23.33
C ILE A 28 -15.18 -5.65 22.61
N GLY A 29 -14.49 -4.67 23.21
CA GLY A 29 -14.22 -3.39 22.56
C GLY A 29 -13.42 -3.55 21.27
N LEU A 30 -12.37 -4.39 21.29
CA LEU A 30 -11.58 -4.70 20.09
C LEU A 30 -12.44 -5.33 18.98
N LEU A 31 -13.29 -6.31 19.32
CA LEU A 31 -14.20 -6.92 18.35
C LEU A 31 -15.12 -5.88 17.68
N GLU A 32 -15.72 -4.97 18.44
CA GLU A 32 -16.62 -3.95 17.89
C GLU A 32 -15.88 -2.92 17.03
N ILE A 33 -14.65 -2.56 17.39
CA ILE A 33 -13.79 -1.69 16.58
C ILE A 33 -13.45 -2.35 15.24
N VAL A 34 -13.09 -3.64 15.24
CA VAL A 34 -12.79 -4.38 14.00
C VAL A 34 -14.05 -4.53 13.14
N ARG A 35 -15.20 -4.85 13.76
CA ARG A 35 -16.50 -4.93 13.06
C ARG A 35 -16.89 -3.61 12.40
N ALA A 36 -16.67 -2.47 13.07
CA ALA A 36 -16.95 -1.17 12.49
C ALA A 36 -16.14 -0.92 11.21
N ILE A 37 -14.86 -1.29 11.21
CA ILE A 37 -13.97 -1.12 10.06
C ILE A 37 -14.36 -2.07 8.93
N ASP A 38 -14.64 -3.33 9.25
CA ASP A 38 -15.05 -4.33 8.26
C ASP A 38 -16.39 -3.98 7.62
N ASP A 39 -17.39 -3.55 8.40
CA ASP A 39 -18.70 -3.14 7.91
C ASP A 39 -18.59 -1.98 6.91
N LEU A 40 -17.84 -0.94 7.29
CA LEU A 40 -17.59 0.21 6.42
C LEU A 40 -16.82 -0.17 5.17
N PHE A 41 -15.76 -0.98 5.32
CA PHE A 41 -14.95 -1.45 4.20
C PHE A 41 -15.81 -2.19 3.17
N CYS A 42 -16.60 -3.14 3.65
CA CYS A 42 -17.49 -3.94 2.81
C CYS A 42 -18.51 -3.06 2.10
N PHE A 43 -19.13 -2.12 2.82
CA PHE A 43 -20.13 -1.21 2.27
C PHE A 43 -19.55 -0.33 1.14
N TYR A 44 -18.46 0.41 1.40
CA TYR A 44 -17.92 1.32 0.38
C TYR A 44 -17.31 0.55 -0.81
N SER A 45 -16.68 -0.59 -0.55
CA SER A 45 -15.94 -1.34 -1.58
C SER A 45 -16.88 -2.07 -2.53
N TYR A 46 -17.92 -2.72 -1.99
CA TYR A 46 -18.73 -3.71 -2.71
C TYR A 46 -20.21 -3.37 -2.83
N ALA A 47 -20.79 -2.54 -1.95
CA ALA A 47 -22.22 -2.20 -2.04
C ALA A 47 -22.49 -0.99 -2.95
N LEU A 48 -21.51 -0.11 -3.15
CA LEU A 48 -21.68 1.13 -3.90
C LEU A 48 -21.13 1.05 -5.34
N PRO A 49 -21.87 1.60 -6.33
CA PRO A 49 -21.41 1.66 -7.71
C PRO A 49 -20.07 2.38 -7.86
N ASN A 50 -19.22 1.87 -8.77
CA ASN A 50 -17.98 2.54 -9.10
C ASN A 50 -18.26 3.96 -9.65
N ASN A 51 -17.46 4.93 -9.22
CA ASN A 51 -17.55 6.35 -9.61
C ASN A 51 -18.81 7.12 -9.15
N SER A 52 -19.59 6.61 -8.18
CA SER A 52 -20.66 7.40 -7.57
C SER A 52 -20.11 8.43 -6.58
N LYS A 53 -20.77 9.59 -6.46
CA LYS A 53 -20.47 10.60 -5.43
C LYS A 53 -20.58 10.00 -4.02
N GLU A 54 -21.61 9.18 -3.81
CA GLU A 54 -21.83 8.45 -2.57
C GLU A 54 -20.62 7.56 -2.21
N LYS A 55 -20.03 6.84 -3.18
CA LYS A 55 -18.83 6.03 -2.95
C LYS A 55 -17.64 6.87 -2.50
N GLN A 56 -17.49 8.08 -3.02
CA GLN A 56 -16.44 9.01 -2.57
C GLN A 56 -16.67 9.49 -1.14
N GLU A 57 -17.92 9.83 -0.79
CA GLU A 57 -18.29 10.24 0.57
C GLU A 57 -18.04 9.11 1.59
N TRP A 58 -18.45 7.88 1.26
CA TRP A 58 -18.20 6.71 2.11
C TRP A 58 -16.73 6.30 2.16
N TYR A 59 -15.96 6.52 1.09
CA TYR A 59 -14.52 6.33 1.10
C TYR A 59 -13.83 7.27 2.09
N GLU A 60 -14.19 8.55 2.12
CA GLU A 60 -13.65 9.50 3.11
C GLU A 60 -14.09 9.14 4.54
N TYR A 61 -15.31 8.61 4.70
CA TYR A 61 -15.77 8.08 5.98
C TYR A 61 -14.94 6.87 6.44
N PHE A 62 -14.73 5.88 5.57
CA PHE A 62 -13.86 4.74 5.85
C PHE A 62 -12.42 5.16 6.17
N LYS A 63 -11.85 6.07 5.38
CA LYS A 63 -10.51 6.62 5.59
C LYS A 63 -10.37 7.32 6.94
N THR A 64 -11.42 7.98 7.42
CA THR A 64 -11.45 8.55 8.76
C THR A 64 -11.39 7.45 9.83
N HIS A 65 -12.18 6.37 9.67
CA HIS A 65 -12.17 5.25 10.60
C HIS A 65 -10.83 4.49 10.60
N SER A 66 -10.29 4.19 9.43
CA SER A 66 -9.02 3.46 9.30
C SER A 66 -7.84 4.27 9.81
N ASN A 67 -7.83 5.59 9.62
CA ASN A 67 -6.83 6.46 10.26
C ASN A 67 -7.01 6.47 11.77
N GLY A 68 -8.27 6.51 12.25
CA GLY A 68 -8.58 6.48 13.67
C GLY A 68 -8.26 5.15 14.35
N PHE A 69 -8.12 4.06 13.61
CA PHE A 69 -7.83 2.74 14.16
C PHE A 69 -6.53 2.72 14.96
N TYR A 70 -5.42 3.09 14.35
CA TYR A 70 -4.11 3.06 15.02
C TYR A 70 -4.00 4.11 16.12
N GLU A 71 -4.60 5.29 15.91
CA GLU A 71 -4.66 6.35 16.93
C GLU A 71 -5.47 5.88 18.16
N TRP A 72 -6.59 5.21 17.93
CA TRP A 72 -7.37 4.59 19.00
C TRP A 72 -6.56 3.51 19.68
N PHE A 73 -5.89 2.65 18.91
CA PHE A 73 -5.14 1.52 19.46
C PHE A 73 -3.92 1.94 20.28
N GLU A 74 -3.17 2.96 19.84
CA GLU A 74 -2.05 3.52 20.61
C GLU A 74 -2.47 3.94 22.02
N ASN A 75 -3.70 4.44 22.14
CA ASN A 75 -4.28 4.88 23.39
C ASN A 75 -5.14 3.80 24.08
N PHE A 76 -5.41 2.70 23.39
CA PHE A 76 -6.08 1.54 23.93
C PHE A 76 -5.04 0.71 24.69
N ASP A 77 -5.22 0.64 26.00
CA ASP A 77 -4.36 -0.16 26.86
C ASP A 77 -4.54 -1.66 26.57
N TYR A 78 -3.84 -2.16 25.56
CA TYR A 78 -3.79 -3.56 25.13
C TYR A 78 -2.98 -4.37 26.17
N ASN A 79 -3.58 -4.50 27.36
CA ASN A 79 -3.02 -5.15 28.53
C ASN A 79 -3.45 -6.63 28.62
N ASP A 80 -2.88 -7.35 29.58
CA ASP A 80 -2.95 -8.81 29.73
C ASP A 80 -4.37 -9.39 29.89
N GLU A 81 -5.42 -8.56 30.02
CA GLU A 81 -6.83 -9.02 30.02
C GLU A 81 -7.18 -9.83 28.77
N ILE A 82 -6.58 -9.49 27.62
CA ILE A 82 -6.72 -10.24 26.37
C ILE A 82 -6.19 -11.66 26.56
N ASP A 83 -5.11 -11.86 27.30
CA ASP A 83 -4.51 -13.19 27.51
C ASP A 83 -5.21 -14.05 28.59
N GLN A 84 -6.19 -13.51 29.32
CA GLN A 84 -6.68 -14.12 30.57
C GLN A 84 -8.03 -14.84 30.48
N LYS A 85 -8.96 -14.43 29.60
CA LYS A 85 -10.32 -15.00 29.55
C LYS A 85 -10.78 -15.28 28.13
N PRO A 86 -11.46 -16.43 27.89
CA PRO A 86 -12.11 -16.68 26.61
C PRO A 86 -13.13 -15.58 26.32
N THR A 87 -13.07 -14.99 25.14
CA THR A 87 -14.06 -13.99 24.74
C THR A 87 -15.30 -14.68 24.16
N ILE A 88 -16.46 -14.42 24.76
CA ILE A 88 -17.74 -14.93 24.24
C ILE A 88 -18.16 -14.05 23.06
N PHE A 89 -18.39 -14.66 21.89
CA PHE A 89 -18.97 -13.97 20.75
C PHE A 89 -20.39 -13.54 21.07
N PHE A 90 -20.67 -12.27 20.81
CA PHE A 90 -21.96 -11.68 21.07
C PHE A 90 -22.46 -10.89 19.86
N VAL A 91 -23.76 -10.68 19.85
CA VAL A 91 -24.48 -9.88 18.87
C VAL A 91 -24.32 -8.41 19.27
N SER A 92 -23.77 -7.58 18.38
CA SER A 92 -23.58 -6.16 18.66
C SER A 92 -24.90 -5.46 19.01
N THR A 93 -24.84 -4.57 19.99
CA THR A 93 -25.98 -3.73 20.39
C THR A 93 -25.90 -2.37 19.70
N ALA A 94 -27.00 -1.62 19.64
CA ALA A 94 -26.96 -0.26 19.09
C ALA A 94 -25.92 0.62 19.82
N ALA A 95 -25.80 0.46 21.14
CA ALA A 95 -24.85 1.20 21.96
C ALA A 95 -23.39 0.81 21.64
N SER A 96 -23.09 -0.47 21.40
CA SER A 96 -21.73 -0.91 21.05
C SER A 96 -21.28 -0.39 19.69
N LYS A 97 -22.19 -0.42 18.71
CA LYS A 97 -21.95 0.14 17.38
C LYS A 97 -21.71 1.65 17.43
N GLN A 98 -22.54 2.37 18.20
CA GLN A 98 -22.39 3.81 18.36
C GLN A 98 -21.06 4.15 19.02
N TRP A 99 -20.66 3.42 20.07
CA TRP A 99 -19.37 3.62 20.72
C TRP A 99 -18.19 3.35 19.79
N ALA A 100 -18.20 2.25 19.03
CA ALA A 100 -17.10 1.90 18.13
C ALA A 100 -16.93 2.96 17.03
N ASN A 101 -18.03 3.36 16.37
CA ASN A 101 -18.01 4.43 15.37
C ASN A 101 -17.53 5.75 15.97
N TYR A 102 -18.06 6.16 17.14
CA TYR A 102 -17.62 7.38 17.81
C TYR A 102 -16.11 7.36 18.09
N SER A 103 -15.61 6.27 18.68
CA SER A 103 -14.21 6.12 19.04
C SER A 103 -13.28 6.23 17.82
N LEU A 104 -13.62 5.56 16.73
CA LEU A 104 -12.84 5.61 15.48
C LEU A 104 -12.91 6.97 14.79
N ILE A 105 -14.09 7.59 14.72
CA ILE A 105 -14.25 8.91 14.09
C ILE A 105 -13.45 9.98 14.83
N GLN A 106 -13.58 10.04 16.16
CA GLN A 106 -12.87 11.05 16.94
C GLN A 106 -11.35 10.84 16.89
N SER A 107 -10.89 9.59 17.02
CA SER A 107 -9.47 9.25 16.90
C SER A 107 -8.93 9.57 15.50
N GLY A 108 -9.74 9.34 14.46
CA GLY A 108 -9.38 9.61 13.07
C GLY A 108 -9.26 11.10 12.76
N LYS A 109 -10.18 11.93 13.27
CA LYS A 109 -10.10 13.39 13.17
C LYS A 109 -8.83 13.92 13.83
N LEU A 110 -8.50 13.45 15.02
CA LEU A 110 -7.25 13.81 15.71
C LEU A 110 -6.03 13.36 14.90
N GLY A 111 -6.01 12.13 14.40
CA GLY A 111 -4.93 11.62 13.53
C GLY A 111 -4.73 12.46 12.25
N PHE A 112 -5.81 12.97 11.65
CA PHE A 112 -5.71 13.90 10.52
C PHE A 112 -5.04 15.21 10.91
N VAL A 113 -5.47 15.84 12.00
CA VAL A 113 -4.85 17.08 12.49
C VAL A 113 -3.38 16.83 12.84
N TYR A 114 -3.04 15.66 13.40
CA TYR A 114 -1.68 15.30 13.74
C TYR A 114 -0.78 15.28 12.50
N ARG A 115 -1.26 14.73 11.38
CA ARG A 115 -0.52 14.77 10.11
C ARG A 115 -0.26 16.20 9.64
N PHE A 116 -1.23 17.11 9.74
CA PHE A 116 -1.03 18.51 9.37
C PHE A 116 -0.04 19.22 10.31
N VAL A 117 -0.04 18.88 11.60
CA VAL A 117 1.01 19.32 12.53
C VAL A 117 2.40 18.84 12.08
N GLN A 118 2.54 17.58 11.67
CA GLN A 118 3.82 17.06 11.15
C GLN A 118 4.25 17.78 9.87
N LEU A 119 3.31 18.04 8.94
CA LEU A 119 3.58 18.79 7.71
C LEU A 119 3.96 20.25 8.00
N ALA A 120 3.35 20.88 9.01
CA ALA A 120 3.72 22.23 9.45
C ALA A 120 5.14 22.26 10.04
N LYS A 121 5.51 21.25 10.85
CA LYS A 121 6.89 21.10 11.37
C LYS A 121 7.92 20.90 10.25
N GLN A 122 7.50 20.40 9.09
CA GLN A 122 8.32 20.26 7.88
C GLN A 122 8.33 21.51 6.99
N GLY A 123 7.61 22.56 7.37
CA GLY A 123 7.52 23.80 6.58
C GLY A 123 6.62 23.69 5.34
N ILE A 124 5.71 22.72 5.26
CA ILE A 124 4.75 22.59 4.15
C ILE A 124 3.48 23.41 4.40
N PHE A 125 3.13 23.61 5.67
CA PHE A 125 2.03 24.47 6.12
C PHE A 125 2.53 25.54 7.07
N ASN A 126 1.99 26.75 6.94
CA ASN A 126 2.08 27.77 7.99
C ASN A 126 0.90 27.61 8.94
N VAL A 127 1.13 27.77 10.24
CA VAL A 127 0.08 27.67 11.27
C VAL A 127 -0.12 29.02 11.93
N GLU A 128 -1.33 29.56 11.81
CA GLU A 128 -1.70 30.84 12.37
C GLU A 128 -2.84 30.68 13.38
N ARG A 129 -2.73 31.36 14.52
CA ARG A 129 -3.84 31.53 15.45
C ARG A 129 -4.71 32.67 14.95
N VAL A 130 -5.95 32.37 14.57
CA VAL A 130 -6.92 33.37 14.10
C VAL A 130 -7.59 34.08 15.28
N ASP A 131 -7.95 33.32 16.32
CA ASP A 131 -8.52 33.85 17.56
C ASP A 131 -8.21 32.91 18.76
N SER A 132 -8.87 33.11 19.90
CA SER A 132 -8.65 32.30 21.10
C SER A 132 -8.99 30.81 20.92
N GLN A 133 -9.85 30.45 19.96
CA GLN A 133 -10.33 29.09 19.72
C GLN A 133 -10.05 28.57 18.30
N LYS A 134 -9.54 29.38 17.38
CA LYS A 134 -9.36 29.01 15.98
C LYS A 134 -7.91 29.03 15.51
N PHE A 135 -7.53 27.97 14.81
CA PHE A 135 -6.25 27.82 14.13
C PHE A 135 -6.45 27.57 12.63
N GLU A 136 -5.57 28.14 11.82
CA GLU A 136 -5.54 27.95 10.37
C GLU A 136 -4.20 27.36 9.93
N PHE A 137 -4.26 26.26 9.20
CA PHE A 137 -3.14 25.66 8.48
C PHE A 137 -3.23 26.12 7.03
N LYS A 138 -2.28 26.94 6.58
CA LYS A 138 -2.24 27.48 5.22
C LYS A 138 -1.15 26.80 4.42
N TYR A 139 -1.53 26.15 3.32
CA TYR A 139 -0.58 25.53 2.41
C TYR A 139 0.32 26.59 1.77
N ILE A 140 1.65 26.47 1.90
CA ILE A 140 2.56 27.54 1.47
C ILE A 140 3.13 27.34 0.06
N LEU A 141 3.19 26.10 -0.42
CA LEU A 141 3.84 25.76 -1.69
C LEU A 141 2.96 26.09 -2.90
N THR A 142 3.59 26.20 -4.07
CA THR A 142 2.95 26.56 -5.34
C THR A 142 2.53 25.33 -6.18
N SER A 143 3.13 24.18 -5.92
CA SER A 143 2.85 22.89 -6.57
C SER A 143 2.21 21.92 -5.57
N THR A 144 1.25 21.11 -6.03
CA THR A 144 0.57 20.08 -5.23
C THR A 144 0.15 18.89 -6.07
N GLY A 145 0.19 17.71 -5.47
CA GLY A 145 -0.49 16.53 -5.98
C GLY A 145 0.35 15.65 -6.89
N ALA A 146 1.67 15.85 -6.93
CA ALA A 146 2.54 14.99 -7.73
C ALA A 146 2.44 13.52 -7.26
N GLU A 147 2.55 13.30 -5.95
CA GLU A 147 2.40 11.99 -5.32
C GLU A 147 0.99 11.41 -5.56
N PHE A 148 -0.04 12.25 -5.57
CA PHE A 148 -1.40 11.82 -5.86
C PHE A 148 -1.52 11.28 -7.29
N VAL A 149 -0.99 12.00 -8.28
CA VAL A 149 -1.01 11.54 -9.68
C VAL A 149 -0.18 10.26 -9.86
N GLU A 150 1.00 10.17 -9.25
CA GLU A 150 1.78 8.92 -9.27
C GLU A 150 1.02 7.74 -8.63
N SER A 151 0.30 7.99 -7.53
CA SER A 151 -0.56 6.95 -6.92
C SER A 151 -1.69 6.48 -7.83
N LEU A 152 -2.19 7.33 -8.75
CA LEU A 152 -3.19 6.93 -9.75
C LEU A 152 -2.58 6.02 -10.81
N TYR A 153 -1.36 6.30 -11.28
CA TYR A 153 -0.63 5.41 -12.19
C TYR A 153 -0.35 4.06 -11.51
N GLN A 154 0.10 4.08 -10.26
CA GLN A 154 0.32 2.87 -9.47
C GLN A 154 -0.97 2.06 -9.32
N LYS A 155 -2.07 2.69 -8.92
CA LYS A 155 -3.38 2.05 -8.81
C LYS A 155 -3.79 1.41 -10.14
N ARG A 156 -3.67 2.13 -11.25
CA ARG A 156 -4.02 1.61 -12.58
C ARG A 156 -3.17 0.40 -12.96
N HIS A 157 -1.86 0.46 -12.74
CA HIS A 157 -0.96 -0.65 -13.03
C HIS A 157 -1.33 -1.89 -12.24
N LEU A 158 -1.56 -1.75 -10.94
CA LEU A 158 -1.96 -2.85 -10.05
C LEU A 158 -3.34 -3.42 -10.39
N THR A 159 -4.31 -2.58 -10.75
CA THR A 159 -5.61 -3.04 -11.26
C THR A 159 -5.45 -3.88 -12.52
N ASN A 160 -4.58 -3.47 -13.45
CA ASN A 160 -4.33 -4.24 -14.66
C ASN A 160 -3.68 -5.61 -14.35
N LEU A 161 -2.75 -5.68 -13.40
CA LEU A 161 -2.17 -6.95 -12.94
C LEU A 161 -3.21 -7.88 -12.33
N PHE A 162 -4.14 -7.35 -11.53
CA PHE A 162 -5.27 -8.11 -10.99
C PHE A 162 -6.18 -8.66 -12.09
N GLU A 163 -6.67 -7.80 -12.98
CA GLU A 163 -7.62 -8.15 -14.03
C GLU A 163 -7.04 -9.18 -15.02
N THR A 164 -5.75 -9.07 -15.33
CA THR A 164 -5.06 -10.00 -16.24
C THR A 164 -4.63 -11.31 -15.60
N SER A 165 -4.77 -11.46 -14.27
CA SER A 165 -4.42 -12.70 -13.56
C SER A 165 -5.45 -13.83 -13.73
N PHE A 166 -6.66 -13.52 -14.19
CA PHE A 166 -7.73 -14.51 -14.35
C PHE A 166 -7.65 -15.24 -15.68
N ASN A 167 -7.45 -16.56 -15.62
CA ASN A 167 -7.41 -17.44 -16.79
C ASN A 167 -8.79 -18.06 -17.11
N GLU A 168 -8.88 -18.83 -18.20
CA GLU A 168 -10.14 -19.50 -18.60
C GLU A 168 -10.66 -20.47 -17.53
N ARG A 169 -9.78 -21.12 -16.76
CA ARG A 169 -10.17 -21.99 -15.64
C ARG A 169 -10.95 -21.22 -14.57
N PHE A 170 -10.53 -20.00 -14.25
CA PHE A 170 -11.23 -19.13 -13.29
C PHE A 170 -12.67 -18.85 -13.75
N LYS A 171 -12.86 -18.44 -15.02
CA LYS A 171 -14.19 -18.13 -15.56
C LYS A 171 -15.15 -19.32 -15.54
N VAL A 172 -14.63 -20.52 -15.83
CA VAL A 172 -15.42 -21.76 -15.75
C VAL A 172 -15.87 -22.03 -14.30
N LEU A 173 -14.97 -21.84 -13.34
CA LEU A 173 -15.28 -22.04 -11.92
C LEU A 173 -16.26 -20.98 -11.38
N GLU A 174 -16.14 -19.73 -11.81
CA GLU A 174 -17.00 -18.61 -11.38
C GLU A 174 -18.48 -18.95 -11.57
N ALA A 175 -18.87 -19.36 -12.79
CA ALA A 175 -20.26 -19.70 -13.11
C ALA A 175 -20.82 -20.86 -12.27
N VAL A 176 -19.96 -21.83 -11.88
CA VAL A 176 -20.37 -22.96 -11.04
C VAL A 176 -20.51 -22.51 -9.59
N VAL A 177 -19.56 -21.73 -9.08
CA VAL A 177 -19.56 -21.24 -7.70
C VAL A 177 -20.76 -20.35 -7.44
N GLU A 178 -21.11 -19.44 -8.36
CA GLU A 178 -22.29 -18.58 -8.24
C GLU A 178 -23.60 -19.38 -8.02
N GLN A 179 -23.71 -20.57 -8.61
CA GLN A 179 -24.87 -21.45 -8.45
C GLN A 179 -24.84 -22.27 -7.15
N GLU A 180 -23.64 -22.63 -6.66
CA GLU A 180 -23.50 -23.45 -5.45
C GLU A 180 -23.67 -22.65 -4.15
N LEU A 181 -23.16 -21.40 -4.07
CA LEU A 181 -23.12 -20.64 -2.82
C LEU A 181 -24.49 -20.54 -2.12
N PRO A 182 -25.62 -20.22 -2.79
CA PRO A 182 -26.91 -20.06 -2.13
C PRO A 182 -27.41 -21.33 -1.44
N ASN A 183 -27.02 -22.50 -1.93
CA ASN A 183 -27.46 -23.79 -1.41
C ASN A 183 -26.62 -24.25 -0.22
N ARG A 184 -25.44 -23.66 -0.02
CA ARG A 184 -24.46 -24.05 1.00
C ARG A 184 -24.42 -23.14 2.21
N VAL A 185 -25.25 -22.11 2.26
CA VAL A 185 -25.34 -21.17 3.40
C VAL A 185 -26.65 -21.27 4.15
N SER A 186 -26.53 -21.23 5.48
CA SER A 186 -27.66 -21.26 6.41
C SER A 186 -27.40 -20.39 7.63
N ILE A 187 -28.46 -20.06 8.34
CA ILE A 187 -28.36 -19.26 9.57
C ILE A 187 -27.88 -20.16 10.71
N TRP A 188 -26.97 -19.62 11.50
CA TRP A 188 -26.42 -20.24 12.69
C TRP A 188 -26.60 -19.32 13.89
N ASN A 189 -26.98 -19.89 15.03
CA ASN A 189 -27.15 -19.16 16.29
C ASN A 189 -27.93 -17.83 16.15
N HIS A 190 -29.03 -17.87 15.38
CA HIS A 190 -29.95 -16.76 15.07
C HIS A 190 -29.38 -15.59 14.24
N ASP A 191 -28.21 -15.07 14.62
CA ASP A 191 -27.66 -13.80 14.12
C ASP A 191 -26.43 -13.98 13.20
N PHE A 192 -25.94 -15.21 13.06
CA PHE A 192 -24.72 -15.54 12.33
C PHE A 192 -25.01 -16.51 11.18
N ILE A 193 -23.96 -16.85 10.43
CA ILE A 193 -24.03 -17.80 9.33
C ILE A 193 -23.15 -19.02 9.58
N LYS A 194 -23.55 -20.14 9.02
CA LYS A 194 -22.69 -21.29 8.78
C LYS A 194 -22.76 -21.66 7.30
N TYR A 195 -21.65 -22.10 6.75
CA TYR A 195 -21.59 -22.56 5.37
C TYR A 195 -20.64 -23.74 5.21
N GLU A 196 -20.88 -24.49 4.15
CA GLU A 196 -20.03 -25.60 3.72
C GLU A 196 -19.34 -25.25 2.41
N SER A 197 -18.13 -25.78 2.21
CA SER A 197 -17.37 -25.59 0.97
C SER A 197 -17.30 -26.88 0.15
N SER A 198 -16.95 -26.74 -1.12
CA SER A 198 -16.61 -27.84 -2.02
C SER A 198 -15.20 -27.61 -2.58
N SER A 199 -14.57 -28.65 -3.13
CA SER A 199 -13.26 -28.50 -3.78
C SER A 199 -13.28 -27.46 -4.91
N THR A 200 -14.40 -27.34 -5.62
CA THR A 200 -14.62 -26.34 -6.67
C THR A 200 -14.63 -24.92 -6.10
N ILE A 201 -15.35 -24.70 -5.00
CA ILE A 201 -15.39 -23.41 -4.29
C ILE A 201 -14.00 -23.07 -3.75
N ASP A 202 -13.30 -24.02 -3.15
CA ASP A 202 -11.97 -23.81 -2.59
C ASP A 202 -10.94 -23.47 -3.68
N GLU A 203 -10.97 -24.16 -4.83
CA GLU A 203 -10.11 -23.85 -5.98
C GLU A 203 -10.38 -22.45 -6.52
N PHE A 204 -11.65 -22.09 -6.71
CA PHE A 204 -12.05 -20.76 -7.18
C PHE A 204 -11.49 -19.65 -6.30
N TYR A 205 -11.68 -19.75 -4.99
CA TYR A 205 -11.22 -18.73 -4.06
C TYR A 205 -9.70 -18.72 -3.88
N LEU A 206 -9.01 -19.86 -4.03
CA LEU A 206 -7.55 -19.88 -4.07
C LEU A 206 -7.01 -19.12 -5.31
N LEU A 207 -7.62 -19.34 -6.48
CA LEU A 207 -7.27 -18.58 -7.70
C LEU A 207 -7.58 -17.10 -7.56
N TYR A 208 -8.74 -16.76 -6.96
CA TYR A 208 -9.10 -15.37 -6.65
C TYR A 208 -8.08 -14.73 -5.72
N GLY A 209 -7.69 -15.42 -4.64
CA GLY A 209 -6.70 -14.93 -3.68
C GLY A 209 -5.35 -14.66 -4.33
N LYS A 210 -4.88 -15.55 -5.21
CA LYS A 210 -3.65 -15.35 -6.00
C LYS A 210 -3.74 -14.13 -6.91
N ALA A 211 -4.85 -14.00 -7.66
CA ALA A 211 -5.07 -12.86 -8.53
C ALA A 211 -5.09 -11.55 -7.75
N LEU A 212 -5.83 -11.51 -6.63
CA LEU A 212 -5.93 -10.32 -5.77
C LEU A 212 -4.57 -9.93 -5.19
N CYS A 213 -3.74 -10.91 -4.79
CA CYS A 213 -2.39 -10.65 -4.32
C CYS A 213 -1.52 -9.92 -5.35
N ASN A 214 -1.60 -10.30 -6.64
CA ASN A 214 -0.84 -9.64 -7.71
C ASN A 214 -1.19 -8.14 -7.86
N GLY A 215 -2.39 -7.74 -7.42
CA GLY A 215 -2.85 -6.35 -7.43
C GLY A 215 -2.49 -5.54 -6.18
N PHE A 216 -1.76 -6.09 -5.21
CA PHE A 216 -1.39 -5.37 -4.00
C PHE A 216 -0.01 -4.72 -4.07
N VAL A 217 0.09 -3.48 -3.55
CA VAL A 217 1.38 -2.83 -3.33
C VAL A 217 2.22 -3.70 -2.40
N GLY A 218 3.44 -4.01 -2.81
CA GLY A 218 4.40 -4.74 -2.00
C GLY A 218 4.32 -6.26 -2.11
N TYR A 219 3.41 -6.81 -2.90
CA TYR A 219 3.41 -8.24 -3.26
C TYR A 219 4.74 -8.66 -3.90
N ASP A 220 5.23 -7.81 -4.80
CA ASP A 220 6.42 -7.98 -5.63
C ASP A 220 7.70 -7.42 -4.99
N THR A 221 7.68 -7.15 -3.68
CA THR A 221 8.81 -6.55 -2.96
C THR A 221 10.09 -7.40 -2.97
N PHE A 222 9.92 -8.73 -2.97
CA PHE A 222 11.01 -9.70 -2.90
C PHE A 222 10.81 -10.79 -3.93
N GLU A 223 11.91 -11.43 -4.31
CA GLU A 223 11.89 -12.62 -5.16
C GLU A 223 11.44 -13.85 -4.37
N ASP A 224 10.86 -14.83 -5.04
CA ASP A 224 10.23 -16.00 -4.40
C ASP A 224 11.22 -16.86 -3.60
N GLN A 225 12.47 -16.87 -4.02
CA GLN A 225 13.61 -17.53 -3.38
C GLN A 225 14.19 -16.76 -2.18
N SER A 226 13.79 -15.50 -1.95
CA SER A 226 14.25 -14.74 -0.79
C SER A 226 13.78 -15.44 0.48
N VAL A 227 14.68 -15.67 1.44
CA VAL A 227 14.37 -16.48 2.63
C VAL A 227 14.21 -15.58 3.85
N PHE A 228 13.12 -15.77 4.60
CA PHE A 228 12.87 -15.14 5.89
C PHE A 228 12.61 -16.22 6.94
N ASN A 229 13.40 -16.24 8.01
CA ASN A 229 13.30 -17.28 9.05
C ASN A 229 13.32 -18.73 8.50
N GLY A 230 14.13 -18.97 7.46
CA GLY A 230 14.19 -20.28 6.78
C GLY A 230 13.03 -20.59 5.83
N ILE A 231 12.05 -19.68 5.67
CA ILE A 231 10.89 -19.86 4.79
C ILE A 231 11.08 -19.00 3.52
N PRO A 232 10.99 -19.58 2.30
CA PRO A 232 11.02 -18.82 1.06
C PRO A 232 9.83 -17.88 0.93
N TYR A 233 10.04 -16.68 0.40
CA TYR A 233 9.01 -15.65 0.23
C TYR A 233 7.88 -16.13 -0.70
N GLY A 234 8.19 -16.98 -1.69
CA GLY A 234 7.19 -17.67 -2.51
C GLY A 234 6.19 -18.49 -1.68
N THR A 235 6.66 -19.18 -0.65
CA THR A 235 5.80 -19.90 0.31
C THR A 235 4.96 -18.94 1.14
N ILE A 236 5.52 -17.80 1.57
CA ILE A 236 4.78 -16.75 2.27
C ILE A 236 3.63 -16.22 1.41
N LYS A 237 3.90 -15.89 0.14
CA LYS A 237 2.88 -15.45 -0.82
C LYS A 237 1.79 -16.50 -1.04
N GLN A 238 2.15 -17.78 -1.07
CA GLN A 238 1.20 -18.88 -1.21
C GLN A 238 0.25 -18.98 -0.01
N VAL A 239 0.77 -18.89 1.21
CA VAL A 239 -0.04 -18.87 2.44
C VAL A 239 -0.97 -17.65 2.47
N ILE A 240 -0.44 -16.46 2.15
CA ILE A 240 -1.24 -15.23 2.12
C ILE A 240 -2.34 -15.31 1.05
N SER A 241 -2.04 -15.86 -0.13
CA SER A 241 -3.04 -16.03 -1.19
C SER A 241 -4.20 -16.92 -0.76
N ALA A 242 -3.91 -18.04 -0.09
CA ALA A 242 -4.94 -18.92 0.47
C ALA A 242 -5.74 -18.21 1.58
N PHE A 243 -5.07 -17.51 2.48
CA PHE A 243 -5.71 -16.73 3.55
C PHE A 243 -6.67 -15.65 3.00
N ILE A 244 -6.24 -14.91 1.97
CA ILE A 244 -7.06 -13.90 1.29
C ILE A 244 -8.23 -14.55 0.56
N GLY A 245 -7.99 -15.66 -0.17
CA GLY A 245 -9.04 -16.46 -0.81
C GLY A 245 -10.10 -16.92 0.20
N SER A 246 -9.67 -17.49 1.32
CA SER A 246 -10.53 -17.91 2.43
C SER A 246 -11.36 -16.76 3.00
N THR A 247 -10.78 -15.56 3.08
CA THR A 247 -11.47 -14.35 3.56
C THR A 247 -12.50 -13.87 2.55
N LYS A 248 -12.16 -13.86 1.25
CA LYS A 248 -13.10 -13.51 0.18
C LYS A 248 -14.25 -14.51 0.09
N LYS A 249 -13.97 -15.81 0.26
CA LYS A 249 -14.97 -16.88 0.35
C LYS A 249 -15.99 -16.58 1.45
N HIS A 250 -15.51 -16.26 2.64
CA HIS A 250 -16.37 -15.89 3.76
C HIS A 250 -17.23 -14.66 3.44
N PHE A 251 -16.62 -13.61 2.90
CA PHE A 251 -17.32 -12.39 2.51
C PHE A 251 -18.46 -12.69 1.51
N ASP A 252 -18.22 -13.49 0.48
CA ASP A 252 -19.26 -13.82 -0.50
C ASP A 252 -20.40 -14.66 0.10
N PHE A 253 -20.09 -15.59 1.00
CA PHE A 253 -21.13 -16.28 1.76
C PHE A 253 -21.95 -15.33 2.63
N CYS A 254 -21.34 -14.30 3.23
CA CYS A 254 -22.08 -13.25 3.92
C CYS A 254 -23.01 -12.50 2.97
N GLN A 255 -22.53 -12.09 1.79
CA GLN A 255 -23.36 -11.40 0.79
C GLN A 255 -24.55 -12.26 0.34
N VAL A 256 -24.30 -13.54 0.05
CA VAL A 256 -25.36 -14.49 -0.35
C VAL A 256 -26.35 -14.71 0.79
N ALA A 257 -25.90 -14.82 2.04
CA ALA A 257 -26.79 -14.95 3.20
C ALA A 257 -27.65 -13.71 3.41
N LEU A 258 -27.07 -12.50 3.30
CA LEU A 258 -27.80 -11.24 3.42
C LEU A 258 -28.87 -11.11 2.33
N ALA A 259 -28.56 -11.51 1.10
CA ALA A 259 -29.51 -11.54 -0.01
C ALA A 259 -30.63 -12.58 0.20
N LYS A 260 -30.28 -13.79 0.67
CA LYS A 260 -31.21 -14.92 0.86
C LYS A 260 -32.14 -14.74 2.05
N PHE A 261 -31.65 -14.21 3.17
CA PHE A 261 -32.40 -14.16 4.43
C PHE A 261 -32.83 -12.75 4.85
N GLY A 262 -32.24 -11.71 4.25
CA GLY A 262 -32.59 -10.31 4.45
C GLY A 262 -32.04 -9.67 5.74
N LEU A 263 -31.92 -8.34 5.70
CA LEU A 263 -31.38 -7.51 6.80
C LEU A 263 -32.25 -7.48 8.07
N LYS A 264 -33.52 -7.92 7.98
CA LYS A 264 -34.38 -8.07 9.16
C LYS A 264 -33.97 -9.24 10.05
N ARG A 265 -33.26 -10.22 9.47
CA ARG A 265 -32.86 -11.46 10.14
C ARG A 265 -31.37 -11.53 10.40
N LEU A 266 -30.56 -10.93 9.53
CA LEU A 266 -29.10 -10.90 9.66
C LEU A 266 -28.59 -9.47 9.69
N ASN A 267 -27.59 -9.23 10.54
CA ASN A 267 -26.94 -7.93 10.64
C ASN A 267 -25.51 -8.04 10.11
N GLN A 268 -25.22 -7.39 8.98
CA GLN A 268 -23.90 -7.40 8.33
C GLN A 268 -22.73 -7.07 9.28
N TRP A 269 -22.96 -6.19 10.26
CA TRP A 269 -21.99 -5.82 11.30
C TRP A 269 -21.46 -7.03 12.09
N ASN A 270 -22.29 -8.05 12.28
CA ASN A 270 -21.92 -9.26 13.02
C ASN A 270 -21.28 -10.34 12.13
N LEU A 271 -21.35 -10.18 10.81
CA LEU A 271 -21.01 -11.25 9.86
C LEU A 271 -19.58 -11.17 9.36
N TYR A 272 -19.13 -10.00 8.91
CA TYR A 272 -17.87 -9.89 8.17
C TYR A 272 -16.63 -10.27 9.00
N THR A 273 -16.55 -9.79 10.24
CA THR A 273 -15.43 -10.13 11.13
C THR A 273 -15.59 -11.56 11.65
N THR A 274 -14.69 -12.45 11.25
CA THR A 274 -14.79 -13.87 11.61
C THR A 274 -13.84 -14.22 12.75
N PRO A 275 -14.33 -14.79 13.85
CA PRO A 275 -13.45 -15.38 14.85
C PRO A 275 -13.01 -16.80 14.47
N PHE A 276 -11.77 -17.13 14.81
CA PHE A 276 -11.23 -18.48 14.67
C PHE A 276 -10.44 -18.88 15.91
N LYS A 277 -10.51 -20.17 16.30
CA LYS A 277 -9.40 -20.71 17.07
C LYS A 277 -8.17 -20.69 16.18
N ARG A 278 -7.05 -20.23 16.72
CA ARG A 278 -5.80 -20.08 15.97
C ARG A 278 -5.38 -21.40 15.30
N VAL A 279 -5.47 -22.51 16.02
CA VAL A 279 -5.13 -23.85 15.49
C VAL A 279 -6.01 -24.22 14.30
N GLU A 280 -7.33 -24.02 14.40
CA GLU A 280 -8.27 -24.32 13.31
C GLU A 280 -8.01 -23.46 12.06
N LEU A 281 -7.63 -22.19 12.26
CA LEU A 281 -7.23 -21.31 11.14
C LEU A 281 -5.95 -21.81 10.47
N ILE A 282 -4.94 -22.21 11.24
CA ILE A 282 -3.67 -22.73 10.71
C ILE A 282 -3.91 -24.01 9.90
N GLU A 283 -4.70 -24.95 10.43
CA GLU A 283 -5.05 -26.19 9.74
C GLU A 283 -5.82 -25.92 8.44
N LEU A 284 -6.79 -25.00 8.48
CA LEU A 284 -7.55 -24.59 7.30
C LEU A 284 -6.62 -24.03 6.22
N ILE A 285 -5.77 -23.06 6.58
CA ILE A 285 -4.89 -22.41 5.61
C ILE A 285 -3.81 -23.37 5.11
N SER A 286 -3.25 -24.23 5.97
CA SER A 286 -2.29 -25.26 5.56
C SER A 286 -2.88 -26.18 4.50
N LYS A 287 -4.13 -26.62 4.69
CA LYS A 287 -4.87 -27.43 3.72
C LYS A 287 -5.13 -26.67 2.42
N GLU A 288 -5.62 -25.43 2.50
CA GLU A 288 -5.97 -24.63 1.31
C GLU A 288 -4.73 -24.19 0.51
N SER A 289 -3.62 -23.89 1.19
CA SER A 289 -2.37 -23.47 0.55
C SER A 289 -1.51 -24.66 0.12
N ASN A 290 -1.75 -25.87 0.63
CA ASN A 290 -0.86 -27.02 0.51
C ASN A 290 0.57 -26.69 0.98
N VAL A 291 0.67 -26.05 2.16
CA VAL A 291 1.93 -25.69 2.83
C VAL A 291 1.93 -26.35 4.19
N ASN A 292 3.10 -26.77 4.69
CA ASN A 292 3.20 -27.40 6.01
C ASN A 292 2.72 -26.46 7.13
N ILE A 293 2.27 -27.06 8.22
CA ILE A 293 1.65 -26.38 9.36
C ILE A 293 2.61 -25.38 9.99
N GLU A 294 3.90 -25.72 10.12
CA GLU A 294 4.90 -24.89 10.78
C GLU A 294 5.13 -23.56 10.03
N ALA A 295 5.23 -23.62 8.70
CA ALA A 295 5.37 -22.43 7.87
C ALA A 295 4.09 -21.58 7.86
N VAL A 296 2.91 -22.22 7.83
CA VAL A 296 1.63 -21.52 7.91
C VAL A 296 1.48 -20.82 9.25
N GLU A 297 1.79 -21.51 10.35
CA GLU A 297 1.77 -20.95 11.70
C GLU A 297 2.60 -19.68 11.80
N TRP A 298 3.84 -19.72 11.31
CA TRP A 298 4.73 -18.57 11.33
C TRP A 298 4.21 -17.38 10.51
N VAL A 299 3.64 -17.64 9.32
CA VAL A 299 3.03 -16.57 8.51
C VAL A 299 1.79 -16.00 9.20
N ILE A 300 0.95 -16.85 9.79
CA ILE A 300 -0.26 -16.42 10.52
C ILE A 300 0.12 -15.54 11.72
N ASP A 301 1.18 -15.88 12.45
CA ASP A 301 1.68 -15.04 13.55
C ASP A 301 2.20 -13.69 13.05
N LEU A 302 2.87 -13.65 11.89
CA LEU A 302 3.30 -12.40 11.27
C LEU A 302 2.15 -11.48 10.86
N LEU A 303 1.01 -12.05 10.48
CA LEU A 303 -0.20 -11.30 10.12
C LEU A 303 -1.07 -10.91 11.33
N THR A 304 -0.74 -11.42 12.52
CA THR A 304 -1.54 -11.24 13.73
C THR A 304 -1.02 -10.07 14.57
N LEU A 305 -1.83 -9.01 14.66
CA LEU A 305 -1.58 -7.92 15.60
C LEU A 305 -1.75 -8.40 17.04
N ASN A 306 -0.77 -8.08 17.88
CA ASN A 306 -0.75 -8.38 19.30
C ASN A 306 0.09 -7.33 20.07
N LYS A 307 0.17 -7.48 21.40
CA LYS A 307 0.89 -6.55 22.29
C LYS A 307 2.37 -6.39 21.93
N SER A 308 3.02 -7.45 21.46
CA SER A 308 4.47 -7.45 21.21
C SER A 308 4.86 -6.77 19.91
N ASN A 309 3.96 -6.72 18.92
CA ASN A 309 4.26 -6.18 17.60
C ASN A 309 3.53 -4.88 17.27
N ILE A 310 2.60 -4.43 18.11
CA ILE A 310 1.84 -3.21 17.82
C ILE A 310 2.71 -1.98 17.56
N SER A 311 3.77 -1.78 18.34
CA SER A 311 4.66 -0.61 18.21
C SER A 311 5.31 -0.51 16.82
N ILE A 312 5.39 -1.60 16.06
CA ILE A 312 5.87 -1.63 14.68
C ILE A 312 4.93 -0.85 13.74
N HIS A 313 3.65 -0.81 14.09
CA HIS A 313 2.59 -0.21 13.30
C HIS A 313 2.12 1.16 13.83
N LEU A 314 2.55 1.54 15.04
CA LEU A 314 2.29 2.86 15.62
C LEU A 314 3.14 3.95 14.94
N GLY A 315 2.64 5.18 14.91
CA GLY A 315 3.39 6.35 14.43
C GLY A 315 3.35 6.61 12.91
N ALA A 316 2.59 5.82 12.16
CA ALA A 316 2.21 6.13 10.78
C ALA A 316 0.68 6.09 10.69
N PRO A 317 -0.02 7.21 10.99
CA PRO A 317 -1.49 7.25 10.97
C PRO A 317 -1.94 6.72 9.61
N GLY A 318 -2.96 5.87 9.50
CA GLY A 318 -3.39 5.29 8.21
C GLY A 318 -2.48 4.22 7.63
N SER A 319 -1.65 3.58 8.47
CA SER A 319 -1.02 2.32 8.14
C SER A 319 -2.06 1.27 7.72
N SER A 320 -1.60 0.25 7.01
CA SER A 320 -2.47 -0.83 6.53
C SER A 320 -3.06 -1.59 7.71
N LEU A 321 -4.35 -1.90 7.64
CA LEU A 321 -5.07 -2.58 8.72
C LEU A 321 -4.51 -4.00 8.90
N PRO A 322 -4.37 -4.50 10.15
CA PRO A 322 -3.92 -5.85 10.39
C PRO A 322 -4.94 -6.87 9.87
N PRO A 323 -4.50 -7.95 9.19
CA PRO A 323 -5.42 -8.99 8.74
C PRO A 323 -6.00 -9.84 9.89
N LEU A 324 -5.20 -10.04 10.94
CA LEU A 324 -5.57 -10.80 12.12
C LEU A 324 -5.33 -9.99 13.39
N PHE A 325 -6.19 -10.20 14.39
CA PHE A 325 -6.05 -9.62 15.73
C PHE A 325 -6.10 -10.73 16.77
N LYS A 326 -5.13 -10.75 17.67
CA LYS A 326 -5.21 -11.63 18.83
C LYS A 326 -6.36 -11.16 19.73
N LEU A 327 -7.33 -12.05 19.98
CA LEU A 327 -8.49 -11.79 20.83
C LEU A 327 -8.29 -12.36 22.23
N ASP A 328 -7.72 -13.55 22.29
CA ASP A 328 -7.24 -14.16 23.52
C ASP A 328 -6.12 -15.19 23.26
N LYS A 329 -5.85 -16.07 24.24
CA LYS A 329 -4.83 -17.13 24.11
C LYS A 329 -5.09 -18.14 23.00
N GLU A 330 -6.35 -18.36 22.64
CA GLU A 330 -6.79 -19.39 21.69
C GLU A 330 -7.41 -18.79 20.44
N TRP A 331 -7.99 -17.60 20.54
CA TRP A 331 -8.79 -16.98 19.48
C TRP A 331 -8.11 -15.81 18.80
N VAL A 332 -8.31 -15.74 17.49
CA VAL A 332 -7.96 -14.61 16.64
C VAL A 332 -9.21 -14.10 15.91
N LEU A 333 -9.26 -12.80 15.67
CA LEU A 333 -10.24 -12.18 14.77
C LEU A 333 -9.63 -11.97 13.41
N ARG A 334 -10.28 -12.49 12.37
CA ARG A 334 -9.96 -12.21 10.98
C ARG A 334 -10.78 -11.02 10.49
N SER A 335 -10.07 -9.97 10.08
CA SER A 335 -10.70 -8.77 9.50
C SER A 335 -10.77 -8.87 7.99
N VAL A 336 -11.97 -8.64 7.44
CA VAL A 336 -12.16 -8.56 5.99
C VAL A 336 -11.43 -7.33 5.42
N ALA A 337 -11.52 -6.19 6.11
CA ALA A 337 -10.82 -4.97 5.70
C ALA A 337 -9.30 -5.15 5.71
N GLY A 338 -8.72 -5.71 6.77
CA GLY A 338 -7.28 -5.97 6.87
C GLY A 338 -6.79 -6.98 5.82
N SER A 339 -7.59 -7.99 5.53
CA SER A 339 -7.21 -9.06 4.59
C SER A 339 -7.38 -8.65 3.12
N LEU A 340 -8.43 -7.89 2.78
CA LEU A 340 -8.78 -7.57 1.38
C LEU A 340 -8.31 -6.18 0.92
N SER A 341 -7.78 -5.33 1.82
CA SER A 341 -7.25 -4.02 1.44
C SER A 341 -5.82 -4.08 0.91
N ASN A 342 -4.84 -4.41 1.76
CA ASN A 342 -3.46 -4.72 1.38
C ASN A 342 -2.70 -5.33 2.58
N PRO A 343 -2.62 -6.67 2.70
CA PRO A 343 -1.89 -7.31 3.79
C PRO A 343 -0.36 -7.27 3.60
N PHE A 344 0.17 -7.06 2.39
CA PHE A 344 1.60 -7.09 2.11
C PHE A 344 2.35 -5.90 2.70
N THR A 345 1.74 -4.73 2.73
CA THR A 345 2.30 -3.55 3.40
C THR A 345 2.33 -3.70 4.93
N TYR A 346 1.42 -4.48 5.51
CA TYR A 346 1.49 -4.88 6.92
C TYR A 346 2.64 -5.89 7.13
N LEU A 347 2.65 -6.98 6.35
CA LEU A 347 3.68 -8.01 6.38
C LEU A 347 5.10 -7.44 6.25
N ASN A 348 5.34 -6.59 5.24
CA ASN A 348 6.68 -6.09 4.94
C ASN A 348 7.24 -5.23 6.08
N ARG A 349 6.38 -4.53 6.84
CA ARG A 349 6.80 -3.84 8.07
C ARG A 349 7.20 -4.84 9.15
N CYS A 350 6.42 -5.91 9.34
CA CYS A 350 6.77 -6.99 10.27
C CYS A 350 8.09 -7.67 9.91
N LEU A 351 8.30 -7.99 8.63
CA LEU A 351 9.54 -8.58 8.12
C LEU A 351 10.75 -7.65 8.33
N LYS A 352 10.60 -6.36 8.00
CA LYS A 352 11.66 -5.36 8.18
C LYS A 352 12.08 -5.22 9.64
N SER A 353 11.11 -5.19 10.55
CA SER A 353 11.36 -5.01 11.97
C SER A 353 11.89 -6.28 12.65
N SER A 354 11.32 -7.45 12.31
CA SER A 354 11.57 -8.70 13.05
C SER A 354 12.69 -9.54 12.42
N TYR A 355 12.96 -9.36 11.13
CA TYR A 355 13.92 -10.15 10.34
C TYR A 355 14.85 -9.24 9.52
N ASN A 356 15.43 -8.21 10.15
CA ASN A 356 16.22 -7.18 9.46
C ASN A 356 17.40 -7.74 8.64
N ASN A 357 18.07 -8.79 9.12
CA ASN A 357 19.18 -9.41 8.39
C ASN A 357 18.71 -10.07 7.08
N ASP A 358 17.62 -10.82 7.14
CA ASP A 358 17.02 -11.47 5.96
C ASP A 358 16.43 -10.43 5.01
N TYR A 359 15.77 -9.41 5.55
CA TYR A 359 15.26 -8.26 4.82
C TYR A 359 16.37 -7.55 4.06
N SER A 360 17.49 -7.25 4.72
CA SER A 360 18.63 -6.56 4.10
C SER A 360 19.25 -7.39 2.96
N LYS A 361 19.37 -8.71 3.13
CA LYS A 361 19.84 -9.60 2.05
C LYS A 361 18.88 -9.59 0.86
N ALA A 362 17.58 -9.68 1.11
CA ALA A 362 16.56 -9.69 0.05
C ALA A 362 16.47 -8.33 -0.67
N VAL A 363 16.69 -7.21 0.04
CA VAL A 363 16.78 -5.87 -0.56
C VAL A 363 17.94 -5.76 -1.56
N ASN A 364 19.08 -6.41 -1.31
CA ASN A 364 20.23 -6.35 -2.21
C ASN A 364 19.96 -6.94 -3.61
N LEU A 365 18.92 -7.76 -3.76
CA LEU A 365 18.52 -8.37 -5.03
C LEU A 365 17.55 -7.48 -5.83
N ARG A 366 16.99 -6.45 -5.22
CA ARG A 366 15.95 -5.59 -5.84
C ARG A 366 16.44 -4.85 -7.07
N GLU A 367 17.69 -4.37 -7.06
CA GLU A 367 18.22 -3.59 -8.17
C GLU A 367 18.34 -4.42 -9.45
N GLU A 368 18.92 -5.62 -9.35
CA GLU A 368 19.05 -6.55 -10.47
C GLU A 368 17.67 -6.93 -11.02
N ARG A 369 16.73 -7.25 -10.14
CA ARG A 369 15.35 -7.51 -10.53
C ARG A 369 14.73 -6.32 -11.28
N PHE A 370 14.86 -5.10 -10.74
CA PHE A 370 14.27 -3.93 -11.36
C PHE A 370 14.89 -3.65 -12.74
N ARG A 371 16.19 -3.90 -12.89
CA ARG A 371 16.88 -3.81 -14.18
C ARG A 371 16.34 -4.81 -15.19
N ASN A 372 16.15 -6.06 -14.77
CA ASN A 372 15.59 -7.11 -15.62
C ASN A 372 14.15 -6.77 -16.05
N GLU A 373 13.31 -6.32 -15.12
CA GLU A 373 11.95 -5.87 -15.43
C GLU A 373 11.97 -4.68 -16.41
N PHE A 374 12.83 -3.68 -16.17
CA PHE A 374 12.97 -2.52 -17.06
C PHE A 374 13.40 -2.91 -18.47
N ASN A 375 14.43 -3.75 -18.61
CA ASN A 375 14.90 -4.19 -19.93
C ASN A 375 13.84 -5.03 -20.65
N ASN A 376 13.04 -5.81 -19.92
CA ASN A 376 11.94 -6.61 -20.48
C ASN A 376 10.73 -5.77 -20.92
N LEU A 377 10.67 -4.46 -20.64
CA LEU A 377 9.63 -3.60 -21.22
C LEU A 377 9.86 -3.30 -22.71
N PHE A 378 11.06 -3.53 -23.23
CA PHE A 378 11.45 -3.15 -24.58
C PHE A 378 11.74 -4.40 -25.42
N ASP A 379 10.76 -4.86 -26.20
CA ASP A 379 10.89 -6.08 -27.02
C ASP A 379 11.36 -5.81 -28.47
N SER A 380 11.59 -4.55 -28.83
CA SER A 380 12.01 -4.18 -30.18
C SER A 380 13.48 -4.53 -30.45
N ASN A 381 13.76 -5.25 -31.54
CA ASN A 381 15.13 -5.57 -31.97
C ASN A 381 15.97 -4.34 -32.34
N ARG A 382 15.32 -3.19 -32.56
CA ARG A 382 15.96 -1.88 -32.79
C ARG A 382 16.56 -1.29 -31.50
N ILE A 383 16.08 -1.73 -30.33
CA ILE A 383 16.53 -1.23 -29.03
C ILE A 383 17.45 -2.27 -28.40
N LEU A 384 18.74 -1.96 -28.40
CA LEU A 384 19.76 -2.74 -27.70
C LEU A 384 19.68 -2.45 -26.20
N LYS A 385 19.99 -3.46 -25.39
CA LYS A 385 19.77 -3.45 -23.94
C LYS A 385 21.06 -3.81 -23.21
N CYS A 386 21.49 -2.97 -22.27
CA CYS A 386 22.61 -3.29 -21.39
C CYS A 386 22.09 -3.96 -20.12
N ASN A 387 22.30 -5.27 -19.99
CA ASN A 387 21.81 -6.07 -18.85
C ASN A 387 22.69 -5.98 -17.58
N LYS A 388 23.73 -5.13 -17.60
CA LYS A 388 24.69 -4.98 -16.50
C LYS A 388 24.86 -3.51 -16.14
N SER A 389 25.17 -3.25 -14.87
CA SER A 389 25.59 -1.92 -14.42
C SER A 389 26.93 -1.54 -15.07
N VAL A 390 27.06 -0.28 -15.47
CA VAL A 390 28.25 0.26 -16.13
C VAL A 390 28.92 1.27 -15.22
N VAL A 391 30.14 0.95 -14.79
CA VAL A 391 30.94 1.84 -13.95
C VAL A 391 31.63 2.90 -14.82
N LEU A 392 31.30 4.16 -14.59
CA LEU A 392 31.99 5.30 -15.17
C LEU A 392 33.23 5.65 -14.36
N LYS A 393 34.35 5.84 -15.06
CA LYS A 393 35.62 6.23 -14.46
C LYS A 393 36.14 7.51 -15.11
N SER A 394 36.78 8.35 -14.31
CA SER A 394 37.56 9.51 -14.75
C SER A 394 38.95 9.39 -14.17
N ASN A 395 39.99 9.44 -15.01
CA ASN A 395 41.40 9.26 -14.60
C ASN A 395 41.65 8.02 -13.72
N GLY A 396 40.98 6.90 -14.04
CA GLY A 396 41.08 5.64 -13.29
C GLY A 396 40.27 5.58 -11.99
N VAL A 397 39.71 6.70 -11.53
CA VAL A 397 38.87 6.78 -10.33
C VAL A 397 37.40 6.55 -10.69
N ILE A 398 36.69 5.77 -9.86
CA ILE A 398 35.24 5.54 -10.02
C ILE A 398 34.50 6.85 -9.77
N LEU A 399 33.71 7.27 -10.75
CA LEU A 399 32.94 8.50 -10.69
C LEU A 399 31.50 8.23 -10.22
N THR A 400 30.84 7.31 -10.91
CA THR A 400 29.48 6.81 -10.64
C THR A 400 29.25 5.55 -11.46
N ASP A 401 28.14 4.86 -11.24
CA ASP A 401 27.64 3.77 -12.06
C ASP A 401 26.37 4.18 -12.82
N ILE A 402 26.03 3.41 -13.86
CA ILE A 402 24.78 3.50 -14.62
C ILE A 402 24.07 2.16 -14.46
N ASP A 403 22.88 2.16 -13.88
CA ASP A 403 22.17 0.93 -13.54
C ASP A 403 21.68 0.19 -14.79
N SER A 404 21.23 0.91 -15.82
CA SER A 404 20.88 0.33 -17.13
C SER A 404 21.10 1.32 -18.28
N MET A 405 21.24 0.80 -19.50
CA MET A 405 21.30 1.62 -20.72
C MET A 405 20.47 0.99 -21.83
N LEU A 406 19.81 1.84 -22.62
CA LEU A 406 19.14 1.46 -23.86
C LEU A 406 19.75 2.25 -25.02
N TYR A 407 20.00 1.59 -26.14
CA TYR A 407 20.45 2.25 -27.36
C TYR A 407 19.54 1.88 -28.52
N ASP A 408 18.99 2.89 -29.18
CA ASP A 408 18.16 2.71 -30.37
C ASP A 408 19.02 2.89 -31.62
N THR A 409 19.15 1.81 -32.38
CA THR A 409 20.08 1.71 -33.53
C THR A 409 19.63 2.54 -34.74
N GLU A 410 18.36 2.92 -34.83
CA GLU A 410 17.82 3.65 -35.98
C GLU A 410 17.69 5.16 -35.71
N ASP A 411 17.30 5.59 -34.49
CA ASP A 411 17.29 7.01 -34.14
C ASP A 411 18.61 7.51 -33.53
N GLU A 412 19.56 6.60 -33.28
CA GLU A 412 20.89 6.87 -32.71
C GLU A 412 20.79 7.57 -31.33
N THR A 413 19.79 7.18 -30.54
CA THR A 413 19.54 7.70 -29.18
C THR A 413 20.07 6.73 -28.13
N LEU A 414 20.86 7.25 -27.19
CA LEU A 414 21.30 6.54 -26.00
C LEU A 414 20.54 7.05 -24.78
N LEU A 415 19.93 6.15 -24.01
CA LEU A 415 19.30 6.44 -22.74
C LEU A 415 20.11 5.82 -21.60
N LEU A 416 20.59 6.66 -20.69
CA LEU A 416 21.26 6.24 -19.45
C LEU A 416 20.24 6.24 -18.31
N VAL A 417 20.22 5.18 -17.51
CA VAL A 417 19.15 4.97 -16.52
C VAL A 417 19.75 4.77 -15.14
N GLN A 418 19.22 5.54 -14.18
CA GLN A 418 19.35 5.26 -12.75
C GLN A 418 18.02 4.71 -12.24
N LEU A 419 18.06 3.51 -11.71
CA LEU A 419 16.97 2.83 -11.04
C LEU A 419 17.02 3.15 -9.54
N LYS A 420 15.85 3.41 -8.96
CA LYS A 420 15.72 3.67 -7.51
C LYS A 420 14.53 2.90 -6.97
N TRP A 421 14.82 1.90 -6.13
CA TRP A 421 13.80 1.13 -5.43
C TRP A 421 13.71 1.57 -3.96
N MET A 422 12.77 2.46 -3.68
CA MET A 422 12.43 2.84 -2.31
C MET A 422 11.17 2.09 -1.88
N ASP A 423 11.07 1.75 -0.59
CA ASP A 423 9.82 1.24 -0.03
C ASP A 423 8.71 2.29 -0.17
N ASP A 424 7.43 1.92 -0.14
CA ASP A 424 6.33 2.90 -0.08
C ASP A 424 6.30 3.62 1.29
N PHE A 425 6.11 4.95 1.33
CA PHE A 425 5.98 5.71 2.59
C PHE A 425 4.56 5.70 3.17
N GLY A 426 3.59 5.19 2.41
CA GLY A 426 2.16 5.16 2.72
C GLY A 426 1.68 6.53 3.18
N THR A 427 1.35 6.61 4.46
CA THR A 427 0.77 7.79 5.10
C THR A 427 1.71 8.46 6.09
N SER A 428 2.96 8.00 6.22
CA SER A 428 3.93 8.55 7.16
C SER A 428 4.67 9.74 6.55
N MET A 429 4.42 10.94 7.08
CA MET A 429 5.09 12.15 6.61
C MET A 429 6.58 12.18 6.97
N LYS A 430 6.99 11.46 8.02
CA LYS A 430 8.41 11.28 8.36
C LYS A 430 9.11 10.40 7.32
N GLN A 431 8.48 9.29 6.92
CA GLN A 431 9.03 8.42 5.88
C GLN A 431 9.06 9.11 4.52
N ARG A 432 8.02 9.89 4.19
CA ARG A 432 7.99 10.75 2.99
C ARG A 432 9.21 11.67 2.93
N ALA A 433 9.46 12.47 3.97
CA ALA A 433 10.58 13.40 4.01
C ALA A 433 11.95 12.70 3.91
N SER A 434 12.10 11.53 4.57
CA SER A 434 13.31 10.73 4.46
C SER A 434 13.51 10.19 3.04
N MET A 435 12.43 9.77 2.38
CA MET A 435 12.46 9.22 1.04
C MET A 435 12.83 10.27 0.01
N GLU A 436 12.18 11.43 0.07
CA GLU A 436 12.47 12.58 -0.79
C GLU A 436 13.97 12.91 -0.77
N LYS A 437 14.55 13.05 0.43
CA LYS A 437 15.98 13.31 0.61
C LYS A 437 16.85 12.21 -0.01
N ASN A 438 16.56 10.95 0.33
CA ASN A 438 17.33 9.79 -0.12
C ASN A 438 17.16 9.49 -1.62
N PHE A 439 16.16 10.09 -2.27
CA PHE A 439 15.96 9.97 -3.72
C PHE A 439 16.68 11.09 -4.48
N TYR A 440 16.41 12.34 -4.14
CA TYR A 440 16.86 13.51 -4.91
C TYR A 440 18.36 13.74 -4.76
N GLU A 441 18.91 13.72 -3.54
CA GLU A 441 20.34 14.02 -3.34
C GLU A 441 21.24 13.04 -4.11
N PRO A 442 21.05 11.70 -4.02
CA PRO A 442 21.86 10.77 -4.79
C PRO A 442 21.59 10.83 -6.30
N ALA A 443 20.34 11.05 -6.73
CA ALA A 443 20.00 11.16 -8.15
C ALA A 443 20.62 12.40 -8.80
N THR A 444 20.55 13.58 -8.15
CA THR A 444 21.20 14.80 -8.65
C THR A 444 22.72 14.65 -8.68
N LYS A 445 23.32 13.98 -7.68
CA LYS A 445 24.74 13.65 -7.71
C LYS A 445 25.09 12.77 -8.91
N TRP A 446 24.29 11.73 -9.17
CA TRP A 446 24.44 10.87 -10.33
C TRP A 446 24.35 11.65 -11.65
N ILE A 447 23.34 12.50 -11.82
CA ILE A 447 23.17 13.34 -13.02
C ILE A 447 24.43 14.18 -13.27
N ASN A 448 24.89 14.91 -12.25
CA ASN A 448 26.08 15.75 -12.38
C ASN A 448 27.35 14.94 -12.69
N LYS A 449 27.49 13.74 -12.12
CA LYS A 449 28.62 12.85 -12.41
C LYS A 449 28.56 12.26 -13.82
N THR A 450 27.38 11.94 -14.33
CA THR A 450 27.24 11.51 -15.73
C THR A 450 27.46 12.66 -16.72
N ASP A 451 27.06 13.89 -16.39
CA ASP A 451 27.43 15.12 -17.14
C ASP A 451 28.95 15.28 -17.21
N GLU A 452 29.63 15.30 -16.06
CA GLU A 452 31.09 15.44 -15.98
C GLU A 452 31.81 14.39 -16.83
N TRP A 453 31.31 13.15 -16.84
CA TRP A 453 31.87 12.09 -17.67
C TRP A 453 31.66 12.34 -19.17
N LEU A 454 30.45 12.76 -19.57
CA LEU A 454 30.08 13.02 -20.97
C LEU A 454 30.75 14.28 -21.55
N GLU A 455 31.16 15.23 -20.70
CA GLU A 455 31.97 16.38 -21.11
C GLU A 455 33.41 15.98 -21.48
N CYS A 456 33.94 14.94 -20.84
CA CYS A 456 35.33 14.48 -21.02
C CYS A 456 35.47 13.29 -21.98
N ASN A 457 34.37 12.58 -22.29
CA ASN A 457 34.41 11.33 -23.04
C ASN A 457 33.35 11.29 -24.14
N ALA A 458 33.70 10.70 -25.28
CA ALA A 458 32.74 10.50 -26.36
C ALA A 458 31.67 9.47 -25.96
N PRO A 459 30.36 9.76 -26.08
CA PRO A 459 29.29 8.84 -25.70
C PRO A 459 29.38 7.46 -26.37
N ILE A 460 29.96 7.42 -27.58
CA ILE A 460 30.14 6.18 -28.37
C ILE A 460 30.93 5.11 -27.60
N GLN A 461 31.78 5.52 -26.65
CA GLN A 461 32.53 4.60 -25.79
C GLN A 461 31.63 3.75 -24.89
N LEU A 462 30.38 4.14 -24.67
CA LEU A 462 29.40 3.36 -23.91
C LEU A 462 28.80 2.21 -24.72
N LEU A 463 28.89 2.24 -26.06
CA LEU A 463 28.32 1.19 -26.88
C LEU A 463 29.05 -0.15 -26.75
N LYS A 464 30.31 -0.15 -26.29
CA LYS A 464 31.08 -1.38 -26.03
C LYS A 464 30.51 -2.26 -24.90
N TYR A 465 29.57 -1.73 -24.11
CA TYR A 465 28.97 -2.46 -23.00
C TYR A 465 27.74 -3.27 -23.40
N PHE A 466 27.18 -3.00 -24.58
CA PHE A 466 26.16 -3.85 -25.21
C PHE A 466 26.82 -5.12 -25.75
N ASP A 467 26.05 -6.20 -25.85
CA ASP A 467 26.57 -7.49 -26.30
C ASP A 467 26.62 -7.56 -27.83
N GLU A 468 25.86 -6.71 -28.53
CA GLU A 468 25.85 -6.58 -29.98
C GLU A 468 26.99 -5.70 -30.53
N ASP A 469 27.46 -6.02 -31.75
CA ASP A 469 28.50 -5.22 -32.41
C ASP A 469 27.96 -3.86 -32.87
N CYS A 470 28.40 -2.81 -32.17
CA CYS A 470 28.06 -1.42 -32.43
C CYS A 470 29.19 -0.64 -33.10
N SER A 471 30.17 -1.29 -33.73
CA SER A 471 31.36 -0.64 -34.33
C SER A 471 31.05 0.43 -35.39
N SER A 472 29.94 0.28 -36.12
CA SER A 472 29.47 1.23 -37.15
C SER A 472 28.45 2.26 -36.64
N SER A 473 28.05 2.16 -35.37
CA SER A 473 27.00 2.99 -34.79
C SER A 473 27.43 4.43 -34.54
N LYS A 474 26.45 5.33 -34.42
CA LYS A 474 26.64 6.73 -34.02
C LYS A 474 25.68 7.05 -32.89
N ILE A 475 25.98 8.11 -32.14
CA ILE A 475 25.05 8.63 -31.13
C ILE A 475 24.77 10.08 -31.46
N LYS A 476 23.50 10.38 -31.75
CA LYS A 476 23.00 11.74 -31.99
C LYS A 476 22.48 12.39 -30.72
N LYS A 477 21.91 11.61 -29.80
CA LYS A 477 21.27 12.12 -28.59
C LYS A 477 21.60 11.24 -27.40
N VAL A 478 21.82 11.86 -26.26
CA VAL A 478 21.97 11.18 -24.97
C VAL A 478 20.93 11.74 -24.01
N PHE A 479 20.13 10.87 -23.41
CA PHE A 479 19.18 11.22 -22.36
C PHE A 479 19.53 10.49 -21.07
N ARG A 480 19.09 11.07 -19.94
CA ARG A 480 19.19 10.46 -18.62
C ARG A 480 17.80 10.27 -18.07
N LEU A 481 17.54 9.11 -17.48
CA LEU A 481 16.28 8.81 -16.82
C LEU A 481 16.55 8.37 -15.38
N VAL A 482 15.92 9.07 -14.44
CA VAL A 482 15.79 8.62 -13.05
C VAL A 482 14.43 7.94 -12.92
N LEU A 483 14.46 6.63 -12.69
CA LEU A 483 13.26 5.77 -12.63
C LEU A 483 13.04 5.27 -11.20
N GLY A 484 11.97 5.75 -10.58
CA GLY A 484 11.55 5.31 -9.24
C GLY A 484 10.59 4.13 -9.29
N ARG A 485 10.72 3.14 -8.41
CA ARG A 485 9.80 1.98 -8.38
C ARG A 485 8.36 2.36 -8.06
N HIS A 486 8.15 3.23 -7.08
CA HIS A 486 6.81 3.65 -6.65
C HIS A 486 6.56 5.12 -6.95
N PHE A 487 7.54 5.97 -6.68
CA PHE A 487 7.44 7.43 -6.85
C PHE A 487 8.74 7.98 -7.43
N ALA A 488 8.64 9.06 -8.19
CA ALA A 488 9.76 9.88 -8.64
C ALA A 488 9.56 11.37 -8.36
N HIS A 489 8.35 11.81 -8.04
CA HIS A 489 8.00 13.21 -7.87
C HIS A 489 7.45 13.51 -6.48
N PHE A 490 7.87 14.63 -5.89
CA PHE A 490 7.39 15.11 -4.59
C PHE A 490 6.89 16.55 -4.75
N SER A 491 5.72 16.86 -4.20
CA SER A 491 5.02 18.14 -4.44
C SER A 491 5.82 19.39 -4.03
N ASP A 492 6.77 19.24 -3.11
CA ASP A 492 7.62 20.28 -2.51
C ASP A 492 9.04 20.32 -3.10
N LYS A 493 9.35 19.49 -4.11
CA LYS A 493 10.64 19.46 -4.78
C LYS A 493 10.53 19.58 -6.29
N LYS A 494 11.49 20.31 -6.86
CA LYS A 494 11.70 20.35 -8.30
C LYS A 494 12.71 19.29 -8.68
N THR A 495 12.43 18.60 -9.77
CA THR A 495 13.36 17.67 -10.41
C THR A 495 14.43 18.43 -11.20
N ASP A 496 15.57 17.78 -11.43
CA ASP A 496 16.65 18.33 -12.24
C ASP A 496 16.24 18.31 -13.73
N GLU A 497 16.23 19.48 -14.38
CA GLU A 497 15.78 19.65 -15.77
C GLU A 497 16.70 18.97 -16.80
N LYS A 498 17.91 18.59 -16.41
CA LYS A 498 18.86 17.88 -17.29
C LYS A 498 18.54 16.39 -17.45
N SER A 499 17.55 15.87 -16.74
CA SER A 499 17.14 14.48 -16.83
C SER A 499 15.63 14.32 -16.86
N LEU A 500 15.21 13.15 -17.33
CA LEU A 500 13.85 12.66 -17.20
C LEU A 500 13.66 12.06 -15.81
N TRP A 501 12.45 12.20 -15.28
CA TRP A 501 12.03 11.62 -14.01
C TRP A 501 10.69 10.93 -14.23
N CYS A 502 10.59 9.67 -13.81
CA CYS A 502 9.38 8.89 -14.04
C CYS A 502 9.23 7.81 -12.96
N GLY A 503 7.98 7.54 -12.56
CA GLY A 503 7.65 6.35 -11.78
C GLY A 503 7.47 5.13 -12.68
N TRP A 504 7.85 3.95 -12.21
CA TRP A 504 7.68 2.68 -12.94
C TRP A 504 6.26 2.47 -13.49
N PRO A 505 5.17 2.64 -12.71
CA PRO A 505 3.82 2.47 -13.23
C PRO A 505 3.47 3.43 -14.38
N GLN A 506 4.02 4.65 -14.35
CA GLN A 506 3.85 5.63 -15.42
C GLN A 506 4.59 5.19 -16.69
N LEU A 507 5.84 4.73 -16.57
CA LEU A 507 6.61 4.24 -17.71
C LEU A 507 5.93 3.03 -18.36
N VAL A 508 5.48 2.06 -17.56
CA VAL A 508 4.72 0.89 -18.05
C VAL A 508 3.47 1.34 -18.80
N HIS A 509 2.75 2.33 -18.26
CA HIS A 509 1.56 2.88 -18.90
C HIS A 509 1.85 3.50 -20.27
N ILE A 510 2.89 4.33 -20.36
CA ILE A 510 3.33 4.98 -21.60
C ILE A 510 3.67 3.93 -22.66
N ILE A 511 4.42 2.90 -22.29
CA ILE A 511 4.86 1.84 -23.21
C ILE A 511 3.68 0.96 -23.65
N GLN A 512 2.84 0.49 -22.72
CA GLN A 512 1.72 -0.43 -23.04
C GLN A 512 0.63 0.22 -23.90
N ASN A 513 0.38 1.52 -23.75
CA ASN A 513 -0.61 2.24 -24.56
C ASN A 513 -0.18 2.45 -26.01
N LYS A 514 1.09 2.19 -26.34
CA LYS A 514 1.65 2.47 -27.66
C LYS A 514 2.11 1.17 -28.30
N LYS A 515 1.91 1.07 -29.62
CA LYS A 515 2.20 -0.16 -30.39
C LYS A 515 3.70 -0.51 -30.34
N SER A 516 4.01 -1.80 -30.47
CA SER A 516 5.37 -2.31 -30.67
C SER A 516 6.08 -1.60 -31.84
N ASN A 517 7.35 -1.22 -31.65
CA ASN A 517 8.27 -0.47 -32.56
C ASN A 517 8.35 1.06 -32.38
N GLN A 518 8.01 1.62 -31.21
CA GLN A 518 8.34 3.03 -30.96
C GLN A 518 9.85 3.25 -30.83
N SER A 519 10.29 4.40 -31.35
CA SER A 519 11.67 4.87 -31.18
C SER A 519 11.91 5.33 -29.74
N LEU A 520 13.15 5.23 -29.27
CA LEU A 520 13.51 5.68 -27.92
C LEU A 520 13.31 7.20 -27.77
N SER A 521 13.55 7.98 -28.83
CA SER A 521 13.22 9.41 -28.89
C SER A 521 11.73 9.72 -28.67
N GLU A 522 10.81 8.87 -29.12
CA GLU A 522 9.36 9.07 -28.89
C GLU A 522 8.98 8.78 -27.44
N ILE A 523 9.53 7.71 -26.85
CA ILE A 523 9.30 7.38 -25.45
C ILE A 523 9.79 8.51 -24.55
N VAL A 524 10.97 9.06 -24.82
CA VAL A 524 11.51 10.24 -24.13
C VAL A 524 10.54 11.43 -24.22
N LYS A 525 10.01 11.72 -25.40
CA LYS A 525 9.04 12.83 -25.59
C LYS A 525 7.75 12.61 -24.80
N GLU A 526 7.22 11.39 -24.77
CA GLU A 526 6.00 11.09 -24.01
C GLU A 526 6.25 11.18 -22.50
N VAL A 527 7.40 10.72 -22.00
CA VAL A 527 7.79 10.92 -20.58
C VAL A 527 7.87 12.41 -20.24
N GLN A 528 8.43 13.24 -21.12
CA GLN A 528 8.46 14.70 -20.93
C GLN A 528 7.06 15.32 -20.92
N LYS A 529 6.19 14.88 -21.84
CA LYS A 529 4.82 15.38 -21.99
C LYS A 529 3.93 14.98 -20.81
N GLU A 530 4.11 13.78 -20.28
CA GLU A 530 3.40 13.29 -19.09
C GLU A 530 4.12 13.66 -17.78
N SER A 531 5.14 14.53 -17.82
CA SER A 531 5.84 14.96 -16.61
C SER A 531 4.87 15.59 -15.61
N ILE A 532 4.88 15.04 -14.38
CA ILE A 532 3.88 15.34 -13.34
C ILE A 532 4.23 16.65 -12.59
N THR A 533 5.38 17.24 -12.88
CA THR A 533 5.96 18.42 -12.19
C THR A 533 5.09 19.69 -12.24
N GLN A 534 4.05 19.74 -13.09
CA GLN A 534 3.19 20.93 -13.27
C GLN A 534 1.75 20.75 -12.79
N VAL A 535 1.43 19.67 -12.07
CA VAL A 535 0.07 19.48 -11.56
C VAL A 535 -0.18 20.47 -10.41
N ASN A 536 -1.24 21.26 -10.52
CA ASN A 536 -1.73 22.11 -9.44
C ASN A 536 -3.17 21.69 -9.08
N LEU A 537 -3.29 20.93 -8.00
CA LEU A 537 -4.59 20.47 -7.48
C LEU A 537 -5.19 21.41 -6.43
N THR A 538 -4.55 22.54 -6.07
CA THR A 538 -5.04 23.34 -4.93
C THR A 538 -6.46 23.86 -5.13
N LYS A 539 -6.84 24.19 -6.37
CA LYS A 539 -8.19 24.64 -6.73
C LYS A 539 -9.29 23.57 -6.58
N LEU A 540 -8.94 22.31 -6.33
CA LEU A 540 -9.87 21.18 -6.25
C LEU A 540 -10.10 20.69 -4.81
N ILE A 541 -9.35 21.19 -3.81
CA ILE A 541 -9.45 20.70 -2.43
C ILE A 541 -10.20 21.73 -1.57
N PRO A 542 -11.40 21.40 -1.06
CA PRO A 542 -12.14 22.33 -0.22
C PRO A 542 -11.46 22.52 1.13
N ASP A 543 -11.62 23.72 1.70
CA ASP A 543 -11.27 23.99 3.09
C ASP A 543 -11.92 22.97 4.01
N THR A 544 -11.11 22.33 4.86
CA THR A 544 -11.59 21.28 5.76
C THR A 544 -11.47 21.74 7.21
N LYS A 545 -12.50 21.50 8.01
CA LYS A 545 -12.55 21.91 9.42
C LYS A 545 -12.58 20.68 10.34
N TYR A 546 -11.78 20.74 11.39
CA TYR A 546 -11.70 19.72 12.43
C TYR A 546 -11.90 20.35 13.80
N GLU A 547 -12.65 19.67 14.66
CA GLU A 547 -12.78 20.01 16.08
C GLU A 547 -11.74 19.24 16.87
N VAL A 548 -10.99 19.94 17.71
CA VAL A 548 -9.96 19.40 18.60
C VAL A 548 -10.21 19.97 19.99
N GLY A 549 -10.99 19.26 20.80
CA GLY A 549 -11.41 19.74 22.10
C GLY A 549 -12.13 21.08 21.99
N LYS A 550 -11.56 22.12 22.60
CA LYS A 550 -12.10 23.49 22.50
C LYS A 550 -11.72 24.26 21.23
N TYR A 551 -10.87 23.69 20.37
CA TYR A 551 -10.34 24.36 19.18
C TYR A 551 -11.04 23.94 17.89
N ILE A 552 -11.13 24.89 16.96
CA ILE A 552 -11.47 24.63 15.55
C ILE A 552 -10.21 24.81 14.72
N VAL A 553 -9.78 23.75 14.05
CA VAL A 553 -8.64 23.72 13.13
C VAL A 553 -9.16 23.74 11.71
N THR A 554 -8.80 24.75 10.92
CA THR A 554 -9.15 24.85 9.49
C THR A 554 -7.91 24.60 8.64
N ILE A 555 -7.99 23.66 7.71
CA ILE A 555 -6.97 23.38 6.70
C ILE A 555 -7.36 24.09 5.41
N LYS A 556 -6.48 24.98 4.92
CA LYS A 556 -6.69 25.76 3.69
C LYS A 556 -5.67 25.38 2.63
N PHE A 557 -6.18 24.95 1.48
CA PHE A 557 -5.42 24.74 0.25
C PHE A 557 -5.75 25.93 -0.68
N LYS A 558 -4.72 26.64 -1.18
CA LYS A 558 -4.84 27.95 -1.86
C LYS A 558 -5.79 27.99 -3.05
#